data_AF-S0FQT1-F1
#
_entry.id   AF-S0FQT1-F1
#
_cell.length_a   1.000
_cell.length_b   1.000
_cell.length_c   1.000
_cell.angle_alpha   90.00
_cell.angle_beta   90.00
_cell.angle_gamma   90.00
#
_symmetry.space_group_name_H-M   'P 1'
#
loop_
_entity.id
_entity.type
_entity.pdbx_description
1 polymer ?
#
loop_
_entity_poly.entity_id
_entity_poly.type
_entity_poly.pdbx_seq_one_letter_code
_entity_poly.pdbx_strand_id
1 'polypeptide(L)' 'MSKHKRKLTVAEKAEKKLRRKEYMTVFINGKQKRVKRPQTIDGLDMDEFIRRNADPIWLHQNEMWEYMIDEDES' A
#
# COMPACT_ATOMS: atom_id res chain seq x y z
N MET A 1 -18.48 -35.89 -8.15
CA MET A 1 -17.31 -36.40 -7.39
C MET A 1 -16.56 -35.22 -6.76
N SER A 2 -16.66 -35.04 -5.44
CA SER A 2 -15.85 -34.04 -4.72
C SER A 2 -14.40 -34.51 -4.70
N LYS A 3 -13.50 -33.78 -5.36
CA LYS A 3 -12.07 -34.10 -5.32
C LYS A 3 -11.57 -33.96 -3.87
N HIS A 4 -10.98 -35.02 -3.33
CA HIS A 4 -10.34 -34.97 -2.01
C HIS A 4 -9.24 -33.90 -2.02
N LYS A 5 -9.40 -32.85 -1.22
CA LYS A 5 -8.40 -31.78 -1.11
C LYS A 5 -7.32 -32.21 -0.12
N ARG A 6 -6.07 -32.34 -0.57
CA ARG A 6 -4.92 -32.57 0.31
C ARG A 6 -4.70 -31.39 1.24
N LYS A 7 -4.06 -31.64 2.39
CA LYS A 7 -3.59 -30.57 3.29
C LYS A 7 -2.41 -29.84 2.64
N LEU A 8 -2.29 -28.54 2.94
CA LEU A 8 -1.18 -27.72 2.49
C LEU A 8 0.09 -28.05 3.28
N THR A 9 1.23 -28.05 2.59
CA THR A 9 2.57 -28.15 3.20
C THR A 9 2.89 -26.88 3.99
N VAL A 10 3.96 -26.91 4.79
CA VAL A 10 4.41 -25.72 5.56
C VAL A 10 4.82 -24.59 4.61
N ALA A 11 5.53 -24.91 3.53
CA ALA A 11 5.92 -23.94 2.50
C ALA A 11 4.70 -23.28 1.83
N GLU A 12 3.70 -24.07 1.43
CA GLU A 12 2.46 -23.55 0.83
C GLU A 12 1.67 -22.65 1.80
N LYS A 13 1.68 -22.97 3.10
CA LYS A 13 1.07 -22.12 4.13
C LYS A 13 1.82 -20.79 4.28
N ALA A 14 3.15 -20.82 4.24
CA ALA A 14 3.99 -19.62 4.33
C ALA A 14 3.76 -18.71 3.11
N GLU A 15 3.78 -19.26 1.90
CA GLU A 15 3.52 -18.51 0.68
C GLU A 15 2.11 -17.91 0.68
N LYS A 16 1.09 -18.65 1.15
CA LYS A 16 -0.27 -18.12 1.31
C LYS A 16 -0.30 -16.93 2.29
N LYS A 17 0.50 -16.96 3.36
CA LYS A 17 0.62 -15.84 4.31
C LYS A 17 1.30 -14.64 3.65
N LEU A 18 2.37 -14.84 2.88
CA LEU A 18 3.04 -13.79 2.12
C LEU A 18 2.09 -13.12 1.11
N ARG A 19 1.39 -13.92 0.29
CA ARG A 19 0.41 -13.39 -0.69
C ARG A 19 -0.72 -12.59 -0.04
N ARG A 20 -1.13 -12.92 1.19
CA ARG A 20 -2.15 -12.16 1.94
C ARG A 20 -1.64 -10.81 2.47
N LYS A 21 -0.34 -10.72 2.74
CA LYS A 21 0.33 -9.47 3.12
C LYS A 21 0.53 -8.57 1.89
N GLU A 22 0.97 -9.14 0.77
CA GLU A 22 1.30 -8.37 -0.43
C GLU A 22 0.06 -7.90 -1.21
N TYR A 23 -1.04 -8.66 -1.18
CA TYR A 23 -2.26 -8.33 -1.92
C TYR A 23 -3.45 -8.13 -0.99
N MET A 24 -4.36 -7.26 -1.41
CA MET A 24 -5.70 -7.13 -0.84
C MET A 24 -6.75 -7.34 -1.92
N THR A 25 -7.98 -7.62 -1.50
CA THR A 25 -9.11 -7.77 -2.40
C THR A 25 -10.01 -6.56 -2.25
N VAL A 26 -10.22 -5.84 -3.33
CA VAL A 26 -11.05 -4.63 -3.41
C VAL A 26 -12.22 -4.86 -4.35
N PHE A 27 -13.32 -4.15 -4.12
CA PHE A 27 -14.46 -4.15 -5.04
C PHE A 27 -14.39 -2.90 -5.91
N ILE A 28 -14.19 -3.08 -7.20
CA ILE A 28 -14.14 -1.99 -8.19
C ILE A 28 -15.28 -2.25 -9.17
N ASN A 29 -16.24 -1.32 -9.24
CA ASN A 29 -17.41 -1.38 -10.13
C ASN A 29 -18.19 -2.70 -9.99
N GLY A 30 -18.47 -3.11 -8.75
CA GLY A 30 -19.20 -4.35 -8.45
C GLY A 30 -18.41 -5.64 -8.71
N LYS A 31 -17.15 -5.55 -9.15
CA LYS A 31 -16.28 -6.73 -9.37
C LYS A 31 -15.24 -6.85 -8.27
N GLN A 32 -15.09 -8.06 -7.75
CA GLN A 32 -14.05 -8.39 -6.78
C GLN A 32 -12.70 -8.54 -7.51
N LYS A 33 -11.74 -7.66 -7.25
CA LYS A 33 -10.39 -7.66 -7.85
C LYS A 33 -9.31 -7.82 -6.77
N ARG A 34 -8.25 -8.57 -7.07
CA ARG A 34 -7.04 -8.63 -6.24
C ARG A 34 -6.05 -7.58 -6.73
N VAL A 35 -5.63 -6.69 -5.84
CA VAL A 35 -4.70 -5.59 -6.11
C VAL A 35 -3.54 -5.66 -5.11
N LYS A 36 -2.34 -5.22 -5.51
CA LYS A 36 -1.21 -5.07 -4.58
C LYS A 36 -1.61 -4.09 -3.48
N ARG A 37 -1.22 -4.35 -2.23
CA ARG A 37 -1.45 -3.39 -1.16
C ARG A 37 -0.63 -2.13 -1.44
N PRO A 38 -1.19 -0.92 -1.23
CA PRO A 38 -0.40 0.29 -1.26
C PRO A 38 0.71 0.16 -0.21
N GLN A 39 1.88 0.69 -0.52
CA GLN A 39 3.02 0.60 0.37
C GLN A 39 2.82 1.57 1.53
N THR A 40 2.77 1.04 2.74
CA THR A 40 2.64 1.80 3.98
C THR A 40 4.03 1.85 4.62
N ILE A 41 4.58 3.04 4.85
CA ILE A 41 5.88 3.23 5.52
C ILE A 41 5.59 3.46 7.01
N ASP A 42 6.10 2.61 7.89
CA ASP A 42 5.88 2.69 9.35
C ASP A 42 4.41 2.81 9.81
N GLY A 43 3.48 2.29 9.01
CA GLY A 43 2.04 2.37 9.29
C GLY A 43 1.36 3.65 8.77
N LEU A 44 2.11 4.57 8.17
CA LEU A 44 1.62 5.75 7.46
C LEU A 44 1.50 5.48 5.96
N ASP A 45 0.50 6.08 5.34
CA ASP A 45 0.42 6.12 3.89
C ASP A 45 1.64 6.86 3.33
N MET A 46 2.05 6.52 2.10
CA MET A 46 3.25 7.09 1.49
C MET A 46 3.15 8.62 1.40
N ASP A 47 1.97 9.14 1.04
CA ASP A 47 1.75 10.57 0.89
C ASP A 47 1.87 11.30 2.25
N GLU A 48 1.31 10.69 3.31
CA GLU A 48 1.39 11.21 4.67
C GLU A 48 2.82 11.15 5.23
N PHE A 49 3.54 10.08 4.93
CA PHE A 49 4.96 9.97 5.29
C PHE A 49 5.79 11.08 4.62
N ILE A 50 5.54 11.35 3.33
CA ILE A 50 6.27 12.39 2.61
C ILE A 50 5.92 13.77 3.17
N ARG A 51 4.63 14.08 3.36
CA ARG A 51 4.19 15.36 3.92
C ARG A 51 4.82 15.67 5.28
N ARG A 52 5.02 14.65 6.12
CA ARG A 52 5.58 14.83 7.47
C ARG A 52 7.10 15.00 7.48
N ASN A 53 7.82 14.40 6.54
CA ASN A 53 9.28 14.26 6.60
C ASN A 53 10.04 14.99 5.49
N ALA A 54 9.39 15.36 4.39
CA ALA A 54 10.07 15.99 3.26
C ALA A 54 10.40 17.44 3.54
N ASP A 55 11.61 17.83 3.13
CA ASP A 55 12.06 19.21 3.11
C ASP A 55 11.50 19.94 1.87
N PRO A 56 11.36 21.28 1.92
CA PRO A 56 10.85 22.06 0.80
C PRO A 56 11.64 21.87 -0.50
N ILE A 57 12.96 21.63 -0.42
CA ILE A 57 13.81 21.38 -1.59
C ILE A 57 13.42 20.05 -2.26
N TRP A 58 13.21 19.00 -1.47
CA TRP A 58 12.78 17.71 -2.00
C TRP A 58 11.37 17.78 -2.58
N LEU A 59 10.44 18.49 -1.91
CA LEU A 59 9.09 18.71 -2.44
C LEU A 59 9.13 19.43 -3.79
N HIS A 60 9.99 20.45 -3.92
CA HIS A 60 10.20 21.19 -5.17
C HIS A 60 10.69 20.28 -6.30
N GLN A 61 11.70 19.45 -6.02
CA GLN A 61 12.29 18.55 -7.01
C GLN A 61 11.32 17.45 -7.48
N ASN A 62 10.36 17.08 -6.65
CA ASN A 62 9.35 16.06 -6.97
C ASN A 62 8.00 16.68 -7.39
N GLU A 63 7.97 17.97 -7.71
CA GLU A 63 6.78 18.72 -8.16
C GLU A 63 5.59 18.64 -7.18
N MET A 64 5.87 18.45 -5.89
CA MET A 64 4.89 18.25 -4.82
C MET A 64 4.53 19.57 -4.13
N TRP A 65 4.09 20.53 -4.92
CA TRP A 65 3.74 21.89 -4.51
C TRP A 65 2.55 21.95 -3.54
N GLU A 66 1.63 20.98 -3.64
CA GLU A 66 0.46 20.88 -2.77
C GLU A 66 0.81 20.71 -1.28
N TYR A 67 2.05 20.30 -0.98
CA TYR A 67 2.54 20.14 0.39
C TYR A 67 3.46 21.28 0.84
N MET A 68 3.78 22.25 -0.03
CA MET A 68 4.45 23.46 0.39
C MET A 68 3.45 24.31 1.15
N ILE A 69 3.72 24.58 2.43
CA ILE A 69 2.95 25.52 3.23
C ILE A 69 3.38 26.90 2.76
N ASP A 70 2.46 27.70 2.22
CA ASP A 70 2.72 29.10 1.91
C ASP A 70 3.07 29.81 3.23
N GLU A 71 4.29 30.34 3.34
CA GLU A 71 4.78 31.07 4.51
C GLU A 71 4.02 32.40 4.77
N ASP A 72 3.02 32.74 3.95
CA ASP A 72 2.31 34.02 3.96
C ASP A 72 1.03 34.07 4.84
N GLU A 73 0.67 32.99 5.56
CA GLU A 73 -0.34 33.05 6.63
C GLU A 73 0.31 33.10 8.03
N SER A 74 0.89 34.25 8.38
CA SER A 74 1.32 34.59 9.75
C SER A 74 0.89 35.99 10.18
#